data_AF-A0AAD9RDW4-F1
#
_entry.id   AF-A0AAD9RDW4-F1
#
_cell.length_a   1.000
_cell.length_b   1.000
_cell.length_c   1.000
_cell.angle_alpha   90.00
_cell.angle_beta   90.00
_cell.angle_gamma   90.00
#
_symmetry.space_group_name_H-M   'P 1'
#
loop_
_entity.id
_entity.type
_entity.pdbx_description
1 polymer ?
#
loop_
_entity_poly.entity_id
_entity_poly.type
_entity_poly.pdbx_seq_one_letter_code
_entity_poly.pdbx_strand_id
1 'polypeptide(L)' 'MVRAPSMSSEEICYYLPHHGVLKPSSTTTKLRVVFNGSSPTSSGRSINDLMHTGP' A
#
# COMPACT_ATOMS: atom_id res chain seq x y z
N MET A 1 -13.34 5.39 10.39
CA MET A 1 -11.98 5.81 9.99
C MET A 1 -11.15 5.83 11.26
N VAL A 2 -10.31 4.80 11.48
CA VAL A 2 -9.45 4.78 12.67
C VAL A 2 -8.44 5.92 12.50
N ARG A 3 -8.30 6.74 13.55
CA ARG A 3 -7.34 7.84 13.56
C ARG A 3 -5.94 7.24 13.48
N ALA A 4 -5.09 7.76 12.58
CA ALA A 4 -3.69 7.38 12.57
C ALA A 4 -3.11 7.64 13.98
N PRO A 5 -2.28 6.72 14.53
CA PRO A 5 -1.63 6.97 15.81
C PRO A 5 -0.84 8.28 15.74
N SER A 6 -0.78 9.01 16.85
CA SER A 6 0.10 10.17 16.96
C SER A 6 1.54 9.69 16.84
N MET A 7 2.12 9.78 15.65
CA MET A 7 3.52 9.42 15.40
C MET A 7 4.40 10.33 16.27
N SER A 8 5.25 9.73 17.11
CA SER A 8 6.39 10.45 17.67
C SER A 8 7.35 10.81 16.53
N SER A 9 8.14 11.86 16.71
CA SER A 9 9.03 12.43 15.68
C SER A 9 10.11 11.49 15.13
N GLU A 10 10.20 10.25 15.63
CA GLU A 10 11.24 9.27 15.30
C GLU A 10 10.70 8.02 14.56
N GLU A 11 9.38 7.87 14.36
CA GLU A 11 8.85 6.72 13.60
C GLU A 11 8.87 7.00 12.09
N ILE A 12 9.71 6.26 11.38
CA ILE A 12 9.75 6.30 9.91
C ILE A 12 8.51 5.57 9.37
N CYS A 13 7.61 6.32 8.74
CA CYS A 13 6.41 5.80 8.09
C CYS A 13 6.52 5.88 6.56
N TYR A 14 6.17 4.78 5.87
CA TYR A 14 6.11 4.72 4.42
C TYR A 14 4.69 4.37 3.97
N TYR A 15 4.19 5.09 2.96
CA TYR A 15 2.88 4.84 2.36
C TYR A 15 3.05 4.39 0.91
N LEU A 16 2.33 3.34 0.53
CA LEU A 16 2.19 2.96 -0.87
C LEU A 16 1.05 3.78 -1.51
N PRO A 17 1.23 4.25 -2.75
CA PRO A 17 0.13 4.78 -3.54
C PRO A 17 -0.97 3.72 -3.63
N HIS A 18 -2.19 4.10 -3.28
CA HIS A 18 -3.29 3.16 -3.22
C HIS A 18 -4.59 3.80 -3.70
N HIS A 19 -5.50 2.99 -4.21
CA HIS A 19 -6.84 3.43 -4.57
C HIS A 19 -7.87 2.37 -4.22
N GLY A 20 -9.08 2.83 -3.86
CA GLY A 20 -10.21 1.96 -3.59
C GLY A 20 -10.88 1.52 -4.89
N VAL A 21 -11.18 0.22 -4.98
CA VAL A 21 -11.96 -0.39 -6.06
C VAL A 21 -13.24 -0.96 -5.48
N LEU A 22 -14.38 -0.43 -5.94
CA LEU A 22 -15.69 -0.97 -5.60
C LEU A 22 -16.00 -2.17 -6.51
N LYS A 23 -16.26 -3.31 -5.89
CA LYS A 23 -16.68 -4.55 -6.53
C LYS A 23 -17.98 -5.04 -5.87
N PRO A 24 -19.15 -4.54 -6.30
CA PRO A 24 -20.42 -4.83 -5.65
C PRO A 24 -20.79 -6.32 -5.60
N SER A 25 -20.31 -7.10 -6.56
CA SER A 25 -20.53 -8.55 -6.68
C SER A 25 -19.62 -9.41 -5.80
N SER A 26 -18.67 -8.80 -5.08
CA SER A 26 -17.75 -9.52 -4.20
C SER A 26 -18.47 -10.03 -2.95
N THR A 27 -18.41 -11.34 -2.71
CA THR A 27 -19.10 -12.01 -1.59
C THR A 27 -18.57 -11.61 -0.21
N THR A 28 -17.28 -11.28 -0.11
CA THR A 28 -16.63 -10.93 1.16
C THR A 28 -16.68 -9.43 1.43
N THR A 29 -15.95 -8.63 0.64
CA THR A 29 -15.88 -7.17 0.79
C THR A 29 -16.25 -6.48 -0.51
N LYS A 30 -17.13 -5.47 -0.44
CA LYS A 30 -17.51 -4.65 -1.61
C LYS A 30 -16.44 -3.61 -1.99
N LEU A 31 -15.64 -3.15 -1.04
CA LEU A 31 -14.51 -2.26 -1.29
C LEU A 31 -13.21 -3.05 -1.11
N ARG A 32 -12.30 -2.93 -2.09
CA ARG A 32 -10.94 -3.49 -2.03
C ARG A 32 -9.94 -2.36 -2.23
N VAL A 33 -8.81 -2.42 -1.55
CA VAL A 33 -7.72 -1.46 -1.73
C VAL A 33 -6.67 -2.07 -2.65
N VAL A 34 -6.31 -1.37 -3.71
CA VAL A 34 -5.21 -1.73 -4.60
C VAL A 34 -4.00 -0.91 -4.21
N PHE A 35 -2.92 -1.57 -3.80
CA PHE A 35 -1.64 -0.95 -3.50
C PHE A 35 -0.73 -1.03 -4.74
N ASN A 36 -0.18 0.09 -5.16
CA ASN A 36 0.72 0.16 -6.30
C ASN A 36 2.18 -0.08 -5.86
N GLY A 37 2.63 -1.34 -5.95
CA GLY A 37 4.00 -1.73 -5.61
C GLY A 37 5.07 -1.35 -6.64
N SER A 38 4.69 -0.89 -7.84
CA SER A 38 5.65 -0.48 -8.88
C SER A 38 5.96 1.01 -8.89
N SER A 39 5.33 1.81 -8.02
CA SER A 39 5.67 3.22 -7.90
C SER A 39 7.08 3.39 -7.31
N PRO A 40 7.97 4.16 -7.97
CA PRO A 40 9.31 4.40 -7.45
C PRO A 40 9.26 5.25 -6.17
N THR A 41 10.13 4.91 -5.23
CA THR A 41 10.35 5.68 -4.00
C THR A 41 11.38 6.79 -4.22
N SER A 42 11.74 7.54 -3.16
CA SER A 42 12.84 8.53 -3.21
C SER A 42 14.20 7.93 -3.60
N SER A 43 14.37 6.61 -3.46
CA SER A 43 15.56 5.89 -3.92
C SER A 43 15.57 5.57 -5.42
N GLY A 44 14.48 5.86 -6.14
CA GLY A 44 14.27 5.46 -7.53
C GLY A 44 13.90 3.98 -7.72
N ARG A 45 13.87 3.17 -6.66
CA ARG A 45 13.43 1.76 -6.68
C ARG A 45 11.99 1.63 -6.18
N SER A 46 11.26 0.67 -6.74
CA SER A 46 9.94 0.24 -6.29
C SER A 46 10.03 -0.99 -5.38
N ILE A 47 8.93 -1.36 -4.70
CA ILE A 47 8.88 -2.59 -3.89
C ILE A 47 9.11 -3.82 -4.77
N ASN A 48 8.56 -3.81 -5.98
CA ASN A 48 8.68 -4.92 -6.92
C ASN A 48 10.13 -5.17 -7.34
N ASP A 49 10.97 -4.13 -7.41
CA ASP A 49 12.39 -4.26 -7.76
C ASP A 49 13.22 -4.90 -6.63
N LEU A 50 12.71 -4.87 -5.40
CA LEU A 50 13.41 -5.32 -4.20
C LEU A 50 12.95 -6.71 -3.73
N MET A 51 11.82 -7.20 -4.23
CA MET A 51 11.33 -8.53 -3.89
C MET A 51 12.04 -9.60 -4.69
N HIS A 52 12.37 -10.72 -4.03
CA HIS A 52 12.81 -11.91 -4.74
C HIS A 52 11.67 -12.51 -5.55
N THR A 53 11.98 -13.03 -6.73
CA THR A 53 11.03 -13.88 -7.46
C THR A 53 10.81 -15.16 -6.66
N GLY A 54 9.57 -15.65 -6.65
CA GLY A 54 9.25 -16.92 -5.98
C GLY A 54 9.99 -18.12 -6.61
N PRO A 55 9.99 -19.27 -5.92
CA PRO A 55 10.51 -20.53 -6.46
C PRO A 55 9.74 -21.02 -7.71
#